data_AF-A0ABD0NV12-F1
#
_entry.id   AF-A0ABD0NV12-F1
#
_cell.length_a   1.000
_cell.length_b   1.000
_cell.length_c   1.000
_cell.angle_alpha   90.00
_cell.angle_beta   90.00
_cell.angle_gamma   90.00
#
_symmetry.space_group_name_H-M   'P 1'
#
loop_
_entity.id
_entity.type
_entity.pdbx_description
1 polymer ?
#
loop_
_entity_poly.entity_id
_entity_poly.type
_entity_poly.pdbx_seq_one_letter_code
_entity_poly.pdbx_strand_id
1 'polypeptide(L)'
;FLQAIKSLPASYDPDNYRNLITIYGTHYSTSVMLGGQMKAVTAIKSCQAAVSGLTDTAAKDCLDVEASGSYSAATIKAEAHFCKEKKKKMGTNENFSSMFSKRQTEIIGGNINGEDLLFSGSSHPDFLKQWLESLKSFPDIVHYSRKPLHFLLSTKHPPRKGLKKAVEEYIIQNALMNVCSEPCNIGRKCSARGRCACVCESSQIIKSICCPTAKGLATRKVYNLRAKGLYGDVHTETDGTVSVIYETQIKRTQTINDNDNPRWPETFEFGPIEIRMANKLTFEVYDADSSWNSDFLGSCSFDLKSGV
;
A
#
# COMPACT_ATOMS: atom_id res chain seq x y z
N PHE A 1 -35.86 -5.54 28.46
CA PHE A 1 -35.92 -4.19 27.86
C PHE A 1 -36.85 -3.25 28.63
N LEU A 2 -38.17 -3.48 28.65
CA LEU A 2 -39.12 -2.55 29.30
C LEU A 2 -38.81 -2.26 30.77
N GLN A 3 -38.35 -3.25 31.55
CA GLN A 3 -37.92 -3.05 32.93
C GLN A 3 -36.72 -2.09 33.04
N ALA A 4 -35.75 -2.22 32.13
CA ALA A 4 -34.57 -1.36 32.09
C ALA A 4 -34.92 0.09 31.67
N ILE A 5 -35.97 0.27 30.85
CA ILE A 5 -36.51 1.60 30.54
C ILE A 5 -37.21 2.21 31.77
N LYS A 6 -37.90 1.41 32.58
CA LYS A 6 -38.56 1.87 33.80
C LYS A 6 -37.59 2.26 34.92
N SER A 7 -36.40 1.66 34.95
CA SER A 7 -35.35 1.97 35.93
C SER A 7 -34.54 3.21 35.56
N LEU A 8 -34.81 3.85 34.42
CA LEU A 8 -34.14 5.09 34.06
C LEU A 8 -34.55 6.23 35.02
N PRO A 9 -33.62 7.11 35.40
CA PRO A 9 -33.93 8.28 36.19
C PRO A 9 -34.88 9.23 35.45
N ALA A 10 -35.63 10.04 36.20
CA ALA A 10 -36.56 11.00 35.64
C ALA A 10 -35.85 12.11 34.83
N SER A 11 -34.67 12.53 35.29
CA SER A 11 -33.76 13.40 34.55
C SER A 11 -32.86 12.61 33.61
N TYR A 12 -32.46 13.21 32.49
CA TYR A 12 -31.51 12.58 31.57
C TYR A 12 -30.16 12.36 32.26
N ASP A 13 -29.72 11.10 32.31
CA ASP A 13 -28.43 10.68 32.83
C ASP A 13 -27.65 9.90 31.77
N PRO A 14 -26.55 10.43 31.22
CA PRO A 14 -25.84 9.80 30.11
C PRO A 14 -25.39 8.36 30.37
N ASP A 15 -24.95 8.04 31.59
CA ASP A 15 -24.36 6.74 31.92
C ASP A 15 -25.42 5.63 31.93
N ASN A 16 -26.58 5.88 32.55
CA ASN A 16 -27.69 4.94 32.54
C ASN A 16 -28.20 4.66 31.11
N TYR A 17 -28.28 5.69 30.26
CA TYR A 17 -28.67 5.52 28.86
C TYR A 17 -27.59 4.81 28.03
N ARG A 18 -26.32 5.06 28.29
CA ARG A 18 -25.20 4.36 27.64
C ARG A 18 -25.23 2.86 27.96
N ASN A 19 -25.49 2.49 29.21
CA ASN A 19 -25.62 1.09 29.62
C ASN A 19 -26.75 0.38 28.85
N LEU A 20 -27.91 1.03 28.66
CA LEU A 20 -28.99 0.50 27.81
C LEU A 20 -28.52 0.25 26.37
N ILE A 21 -27.79 1.18 25.78
CA ILE A 21 -27.29 1.06 24.41
C ILE A 21 -26.24 -0.06 24.30
N THR A 22 -25.37 -0.22 25.31
CA THR A 22 -24.38 -1.31 25.33
C THR A 22 -25.05 -2.68 25.42
N ILE A 23 -26.15 -2.81 26.18
CA ILE A 23 -26.88 -4.08 26.36
C ILE A 23 -27.79 -4.39 25.17
N TYR A 24 -28.57 -3.42 24.70
CA TYR A 24 -29.62 -3.64 23.70
C TYR A 24 -29.26 -3.18 22.28
N GLY A 25 -28.08 -2.57 22.10
CA GLY A 25 -27.64 -1.98 20.85
C GLY A 25 -28.22 -0.59 20.58
N THR A 26 -27.77 0.04 19.51
CA THR A 26 -28.29 1.33 19.04
C THR A 26 -29.57 1.19 18.22
N HIS A 27 -29.76 0.02 17.60
CA HIS A 27 -30.84 -0.31 16.69
C HIS A 27 -31.33 -1.74 16.95
N TYR A 28 -32.56 -2.00 16.54
CA TYR A 28 -33.12 -3.35 16.49
C TYR A 28 -33.44 -3.75 15.05
N SER A 29 -33.32 -5.03 14.75
CA SER A 29 -33.67 -5.59 13.44
C SER A 29 -35.19 -5.63 13.27
N THR A 30 -35.70 -5.11 12.16
CA THR A 30 -37.15 -5.13 11.83
C THR A 30 -37.53 -6.18 10.82
N SER A 31 -36.57 -6.56 9.97
CA SER A 31 -36.71 -7.64 9.00
C SER A 31 -35.34 -8.26 8.80
N VAL A 32 -35.32 -9.56 8.53
CA VAL A 32 -34.11 -10.34 8.28
C VAL A 32 -34.30 -11.16 7.01
N MET A 33 -33.22 -11.32 6.27
CA MET A 33 -33.08 -12.27 5.18
C MET A 33 -32.12 -13.34 5.67
N LEU A 34 -32.60 -14.57 5.71
CA LEU A 34 -31.84 -15.73 6.15
C LEU A 34 -31.23 -16.44 4.94
N GLY A 35 -30.03 -16.96 5.09
CA GLY A 35 -29.34 -17.69 4.02
C GLY A 35 -27.88 -17.93 4.37
N GLY A 36 -27.04 -17.90 3.33
CA GLY A 36 -25.59 -18.00 3.47
C GLY A 36 -24.89 -16.88 2.72
N GLN A 37 -23.81 -16.35 3.28
CA GLN A 37 -22.98 -15.34 2.64
C GLN A 37 -21.51 -15.62 2.90
N MET A 38 -20.71 -15.59 1.84
CA MET A 38 -19.26 -15.67 1.91
C MET A 38 -18.68 -14.31 1.51
N LYS A 39 -17.74 -13.81 2.31
CA LYS A 39 -17.06 -12.54 2.05
C LYS A 39 -15.58 -12.71 2.30
N ALA A 40 -14.77 -12.24 1.35
CA ALA A 40 -13.33 -12.17 1.49
C ALA A 40 -12.85 -10.73 1.32
N VAL A 41 -12.03 -10.26 2.26
CA VAL A 41 -11.35 -8.97 2.19
C VAL A 41 -9.85 -9.25 2.05
N THR A 42 -9.29 -8.98 0.87
CA THR A 42 -7.87 -9.24 0.57
C THR A 42 -7.06 -7.95 0.64
N ALA A 43 -5.99 -7.94 1.42
CA ALA A 43 -5.06 -6.81 1.51
C ALA A 43 -4.00 -6.91 0.42
N ILE A 44 -3.96 -5.92 -0.48
CA ILE A 44 -3.02 -5.86 -1.59
C ILE A 44 -1.88 -4.89 -1.23
N LYS A 45 -0.63 -5.35 -1.37
CA LYS A 45 0.55 -4.47 -1.28
C LYS A 45 0.70 -3.70 -2.59
N SER A 46 0.05 -2.55 -2.72
CA SER A 46 -0.07 -1.81 -3.98
C SER A 46 1.26 -1.52 -4.67
N CYS A 47 2.31 -1.15 -3.93
CA CYS A 47 3.63 -0.93 -4.54
C CYS A 47 4.30 -2.20 -5.04
N GLN A 48 4.16 -3.32 -4.32
CA GLN A 48 4.68 -4.61 -4.78
C GLN A 48 3.95 -5.07 -6.05
N ALA A 49 2.63 -4.87 -6.11
CA ALA A 49 1.84 -5.15 -7.31
C ALA A 49 2.24 -4.24 -8.48
N ALA A 50 2.39 -2.94 -8.23
CA ALA A 50 2.70 -1.93 -9.25
C ALA A 50 4.07 -2.14 -9.90
N VAL A 51 5.07 -2.57 -9.14
CA VAL A 51 6.41 -2.93 -9.63
C VAL A 51 6.37 -4.17 -10.52
N SER A 52 5.43 -5.09 -10.26
CA SER A 52 5.16 -6.24 -11.12
C SER A 52 4.24 -5.92 -12.30
N GLY A 53 3.89 -4.64 -12.52
CA GLY A 53 3.02 -4.22 -13.64
C GLY A 53 1.53 -4.53 -13.43
N LEU A 54 1.12 -4.74 -12.18
CA LEU A 54 -0.26 -5.03 -11.79
C LEU A 54 -0.85 -3.83 -11.02
N THR A 55 -2.11 -3.48 -11.32
CA THR A 55 -2.86 -2.49 -10.54
C THR A 55 -3.72 -3.19 -9.49
N ASP A 56 -4.12 -2.47 -8.44
CA ASP A 56 -4.98 -3.03 -7.38
C ASP A 56 -6.31 -3.53 -7.97
N THR A 57 -6.88 -2.81 -8.93
CA THR A 57 -8.07 -3.24 -9.67
C THR A 57 -7.81 -4.53 -10.45
N ALA A 58 -6.71 -4.63 -11.20
CA ALA A 58 -6.41 -5.85 -11.94
C ALA A 58 -6.15 -7.06 -11.01
N ALA A 59 -5.54 -6.83 -9.83
CA ALA A 59 -5.38 -7.86 -8.82
C ALA A 59 -6.73 -8.32 -8.27
N LYS A 60 -7.62 -7.37 -7.92
CA LYS A 60 -9.00 -7.65 -7.48
C LYS A 60 -9.76 -8.43 -8.54
N ASP A 61 -9.77 -7.98 -9.79
CA ASP A 61 -10.53 -8.61 -10.86
C ASP A 61 -10.06 -10.04 -11.11
N CYS A 62 -8.74 -10.29 -11.03
CA CYS A 62 -8.22 -11.64 -11.15
C CYS A 62 -8.49 -12.54 -9.94
N LEU A 63 -8.58 -11.97 -8.73
CA LEU A 63 -9.09 -12.70 -7.56
C LEU A 63 -10.58 -13.04 -7.75
N ASP A 64 -11.39 -12.14 -8.28
CA ASP A 64 -12.80 -12.38 -8.55
C ASP A 64 -12.98 -13.47 -9.61
N VAL A 65 -12.14 -13.48 -10.66
CA VAL A 65 -12.08 -14.56 -11.66
C VAL A 65 -11.76 -15.90 -11.01
N GLU A 66 -10.72 -15.98 -10.18
CA GLU A 66 -10.34 -17.22 -9.49
C GLU A 66 -11.44 -17.68 -8.52
N ALA A 67 -12.05 -16.77 -7.77
CA ALA A 67 -13.16 -17.09 -6.88
C ALA A 67 -14.39 -17.58 -7.65
N SER A 68 -14.74 -16.92 -8.77
CA SER A 68 -15.87 -17.31 -9.62
C SER A 68 -15.72 -18.72 -10.17
N GLY A 69 -14.49 -19.12 -10.53
CA GLY A 69 -14.19 -20.47 -10.99
C GLY A 69 -14.42 -21.55 -9.92
N SER A 70 -14.42 -21.18 -8.63
CA SER A 70 -14.66 -22.11 -7.51
C SER A 70 -16.15 -22.45 -7.33
N TYR A 71 -17.09 -21.58 -7.73
CA TYR A 71 -18.53 -21.80 -7.53
C TYR A 71 -19.38 -21.69 -8.81
N SER A 72 -18.81 -21.24 -9.93
CA SER A 72 -19.50 -21.11 -11.21
C SER A 72 -18.58 -21.53 -12.37
N ALA A 73 -19.08 -22.41 -13.25
CA ALA A 73 -18.33 -22.85 -14.43
C ALA A 73 -18.24 -21.77 -15.54
N ALA A 74 -18.97 -20.66 -15.37
CA ALA A 74 -19.06 -19.58 -16.34
C ALA A 74 -18.06 -18.46 -16.03
N THR A 75 -16.77 -18.79 -15.96
CA THR A 75 -15.74 -17.74 -15.99
C THR A 75 -15.76 -17.07 -17.36
N ILE A 76 -15.94 -15.76 -17.39
CA ILE A 76 -15.97 -15.01 -18.66
C ILE A 76 -14.59 -15.15 -19.31
N LYS A 77 -14.56 -15.66 -20.55
CA LYS A 77 -13.31 -16.02 -21.26
C LYS A 77 -12.34 -14.84 -21.40
N ALA A 78 -12.85 -13.62 -21.50
CA ALA A 78 -12.03 -12.42 -21.69
C ALA A 78 -11.23 -12.06 -20.42
N GLU A 79 -11.88 -12.09 -19.25
CA GLU A 79 -11.27 -11.78 -17.94
C GLU A 79 -10.27 -12.87 -17.55
N ALA A 80 -10.60 -14.14 -17.80
CA ALA A 80 -9.64 -15.24 -17.63
C ALA A 80 -8.40 -15.08 -18.52
N HIS A 81 -8.59 -14.67 -19.79
CA HIS A 81 -7.48 -14.38 -20.69
C HIS A 81 -6.61 -13.23 -20.19
N PHE A 82 -7.24 -12.12 -19.78
CA PHE A 82 -6.56 -10.97 -19.19
C PHE A 82 -5.68 -11.39 -18.00
N CYS A 83 -6.22 -12.20 -17.08
CA CYS A 83 -5.48 -12.66 -15.91
C CYS A 83 -4.32 -13.60 -16.28
N LYS A 84 -4.49 -14.44 -17.30
CA LYS A 84 -3.41 -15.28 -17.84
C LYS A 84 -2.30 -14.44 -18.47
N GLU A 85 -2.64 -13.39 -19.21
CA GLU A 85 -1.65 -12.45 -19.77
C GLU A 85 -0.89 -11.70 -18.67
N LYS A 86 -1.58 -11.30 -17.60
CA LYS A 86 -0.93 -10.68 -16.43
C LYS A 86 0.05 -11.62 -15.75
N LYS A 87 -0.33 -12.87 -15.49
CA LYS A 87 0.57 -13.91 -14.96
C LYS A 87 1.82 -14.07 -15.83
N LYS A 88 1.63 -14.17 -17.16
CA LYS A 88 2.73 -14.28 -18.13
C LYS A 88 3.66 -13.07 -18.11
N LYS A 89 3.13 -11.84 -18.05
CA LYS A 89 3.91 -10.60 -17.96
C LYS A 89 4.71 -10.52 -16.65
N MET A 90 4.17 -11.06 -15.57
CA MET A 90 4.82 -11.11 -14.26
C MET A 90 5.85 -12.25 -14.15
N GLY A 91 5.93 -13.15 -15.13
CA GLY A 91 6.84 -14.28 -15.12
C GLY A 91 6.49 -15.33 -14.06
N THR A 92 5.22 -15.42 -13.65
CA THR A 92 4.75 -16.38 -12.65
C THR A 92 3.59 -17.21 -13.17
N ASN A 93 3.52 -18.46 -12.74
CA ASN A 93 2.38 -19.35 -12.96
C ASN A 93 1.55 -19.55 -11.68
N GLU A 94 1.87 -18.85 -10.60
CA GLU A 94 1.12 -18.93 -9.34
C GLU A 94 -0.29 -18.33 -9.48
N ASN A 95 -1.20 -18.78 -8.61
CA ASN A 95 -2.54 -18.20 -8.51
C ASN A 95 -2.52 -16.84 -7.81
N PHE A 96 -3.40 -15.95 -8.24
CA PHE A 96 -3.56 -14.64 -7.59
C PHE A 96 -3.94 -14.84 -6.12
N SER A 97 -4.77 -15.84 -5.81
CA SER A 97 -5.16 -16.17 -4.44
C SER A 97 -3.98 -16.57 -3.55
N SER A 98 -2.95 -17.24 -4.11
CA SER A 98 -1.70 -17.59 -3.43
C SER A 98 -0.78 -16.37 -3.27
N MET A 99 -0.65 -15.56 -4.34
CA MET A 99 0.16 -14.35 -4.33
C MET A 99 -0.38 -13.28 -3.38
N PHE A 100 -1.71 -13.20 -3.25
CA PHE A 100 -2.45 -12.27 -2.40
C PHE A 100 -3.18 -13.04 -1.28
N SER A 101 -2.41 -13.74 -0.46
CA SER A 101 -2.90 -14.60 0.61
C SER A 101 -3.28 -13.88 1.90
N LYS A 102 -2.88 -12.60 2.07
CA LYS A 102 -3.28 -11.80 3.25
C LYS A 102 -4.75 -11.42 3.14
N ARG A 103 -5.61 -12.28 3.70
CA ARG A 103 -7.06 -12.20 3.56
C ARG A 103 -7.76 -12.43 4.89
N GLN A 104 -8.87 -11.75 5.06
CA GLN A 104 -9.87 -12.06 6.09
C GLN A 104 -11.11 -12.60 5.40
N THR A 105 -11.52 -13.82 5.78
CA THR A 105 -12.71 -14.47 5.23
C THR A 105 -13.78 -14.55 6.31
N GLU A 106 -15.00 -14.22 5.96
CA GLU A 106 -16.20 -14.26 6.79
C GLU A 106 -17.24 -15.12 6.06
N ILE A 107 -17.68 -16.20 6.71
CA ILE A 107 -18.71 -17.10 6.21
C ILE A 107 -19.87 -17.06 7.20
N ILE A 108 -21.05 -16.69 6.71
CA ILE A 108 -22.29 -16.59 7.48
C ILE A 108 -23.22 -17.70 7.01
N GLY A 109 -23.81 -18.41 7.96
CA GLY A 109 -24.73 -19.52 7.70
C GLY A 109 -24.07 -20.80 7.19
N GLY A 110 -24.80 -21.90 7.31
CA GLY A 110 -24.39 -23.23 6.90
C GLY A 110 -23.43 -23.88 7.91
N ASN A 111 -23.06 -25.13 7.62
CA ASN A 111 -22.03 -25.82 8.38
C ASN A 111 -20.65 -25.41 7.88
N ILE A 112 -19.84 -24.84 8.77
CA ILE A 112 -18.52 -24.29 8.44
C ILE A 112 -17.45 -25.18 9.05
N ASN A 113 -16.64 -25.83 8.21
CA ASN A 113 -15.53 -26.67 8.65
C ASN A 113 -14.17 -25.94 8.68
N GLY A 114 -14.16 -24.61 8.55
CA GLY A 114 -12.95 -23.77 8.65
C GLY A 114 -12.12 -23.66 7.36
N GLU A 115 -12.60 -24.16 6.22
CA GLU A 115 -11.90 -24.09 4.93
C GLU A 115 -12.25 -22.83 4.10
N ASP A 116 -11.35 -22.43 3.19
CA ASP A 116 -11.54 -21.27 2.29
C ASP A 116 -12.41 -21.64 1.06
N LEU A 117 -13.74 -21.57 1.23
CA LEU A 117 -14.70 -21.87 0.16
C LEU A 117 -14.48 -21.09 -1.15
N LEU A 118 -13.97 -19.86 -1.08
CA LEU A 118 -13.86 -18.99 -2.24
C LEU A 118 -12.62 -19.31 -3.09
N PHE A 119 -11.50 -19.64 -2.45
CA PHE A 119 -10.22 -19.78 -3.16
C PHE A 119 -9.57 -21.16 -3.06
N SER A 120 -10.12 -22.08 -2.27
CA SER A 120 -9.77 -23.51 -2.29
C SER A 120 -10.88 -24.42 -2.82
N GLY A 121 -11.98 -23.87 -3.34
CA GLY A 121 -13.12 -24.65 -3.84
C GLY A 121 -12.79 -25.61 -4.99
N SER A 122 -11.75 -25.32 -5.79
CA SER A 122 -11.25 -26.24 -6.83
C SER A 122 -10.56 -27.49 -6.28
N SER A 123 -10.08 -27.45 -5.03
CA SER A 123 -9.45 -28.59 -4.36
C SER A 123 -10.49 -29.49 -3.67
N HIS A 124 -11.65 -28.93 -3.28
CA HIS A 124 -12.73 -29.65 -2.59
C HIS A 124 -14.11 -29.25 -3.13
N PRO A 125 -14.47 -29.63 -4.37
CA PRO A 125 -15.73 -29.24 -5.02
C PRO A 125 -16.98 -29.71 -4.26
N ASP A 126 -16.87 -30.82 -3.52
CA ASP A 126 -17.97 -31.33 -2.70
C ASP A 126 -18.28 -30.43 -1.49
N PHE A 127 -17.30 -29.64 -1.02
CA PHE A 127 -17.47 -28.83 0.18
C PHE A 127 -18.44 -27.66 -0.04
N LEU A 128 -18.35 -26.98 -1.19
CA LEU A 128 -19.32 -25.94 -1.55
C LEU A 128 -20.75 -26.49 -1.64
N LYS A 129 -20.91 -27.67 -2.24
CA LYS A 129 -22.21 -28.32 -2.34
C LYS A 129 -22.75 -28.70 -0.97
N GLN A 130 -21.92 -29.24 -0.08
CA GLN A 130 -22.30 -29.55 1.30
C GLN A 130 -22.69 -28.29 2.07
N TRP A 131 -21.95 -27.20 1.92
CA TRP A 131 -22.29 -25.92 2.53
C TRP A 131 -23.65 -25.42 2.03
N LEU A 132 -23.88 -25.40 0.70
CA LEU A 132 -25.16 -24.99 0.11
C LEU A 132 -26.34 -25.86 0.59
N GLU A 133 -26.15 -27.17 0.71
CA GLU A 133 -27.18 -28.07 1.23
C GLU A 133 -27.46 -27.82 2.72
N SER A 134 -26.42 -27.54 3.51
CA SER A 134 -26.57 -27.26 4.94
C SER A 134 -27.36 -25.97 5.23
N LEU A 135 -27.38 -25.01 4.31
CA LEU A 135 -28.15 -23.77 4.44
C LEU A 135 -29.67 -23.99 4.55
N LYS A 136 -30.17 -25.14 4.08
CA LYS A 136 -31.60 -25.50 4.25
C LYS A 136 -31.97 -25.70 5.71
N SER A 137 -31.02 -26.19 6.53
CA SER A 137 -31.23 -26.51 7.94
C SER A 137 -30.61 -25.48 8.88
N PHE A 138 -29.53 -24.83 8.46
CA PHE A 138 -28.75 -23.89 9.26
C PHE A 138 -28.53 -22.55 8.56
N PRO A 139 -29.58 -21.84 8.12
CA PRO A 139 -29.41 -20.51 7.56
C PRO A 139 -29.11 -19.49 8.67
N ASP A 140 -28.43 -18.40 8.33
CA ASP A 140 -28.14 -17.29 9.25
C ASP A 140 -28.48 -15.94 8.60
N ILE A 141 -28.48 -14.85 9.38
CA ILE A 141 -28.86 -13.51 8.96
C ILE A 141 -27.79 -12.95 8.01
N VAL A 142 -28.08 -12.99 6.70
CA VAL A 142 -27.20 -12.42 5.68
C VAL A 142 -27.44 -10.92 5.51
N HIS A 143 -28.70 -10.49 5.53
CA HIS A 143 -29.11 -9.10 5.37
C HIS A 143 -30.25 -8.76 6.33
N TYR A 144 -30.30 -7.51 6.79
CA TYR A 144 -31.30 -7.09 7.74
C TYR A 144 -31.54 -5.59 7.69
N SER A 145 -32.80 -5.20 7.89
CA SER A 145 -33.19 -3.81 8.05
C SER A 145 -33.26 -3.46 9.53
N ARG A 146 -32.88 -2.23 9.86
CA ARG A 146 -32.77 -1.77 11.25
C ARG A 146 -33.60 -0.51 11.49
N LYS A 147 -34.14 -0.36 12.70
CA LYS A 147 -34.69 0.91 13.18
C LYS A 147 -34.01 1.33 14.50
N PRO A 148 -33.82 2.63 14.75
CA PRO A 148 -33.21 3.09 15.99
C PRO A 148 -34.02 2.65 17.22
N LEU A 149 -33.34 2.35 18.32
CA LEU A 149 -33.95 1.74 19.50
C LEU A 149 -35.11 2.56 20.10
N HIS A 150 -35.04 3.89 20.01
CA HIS A 150 -36.07 4.79 20.52
C HIS A 150 -37.43 4.66 19.80
N PHE A 151 -37.48 4.00 18.62
CA PHE A 151 -38.74 3.72 17.93
C PHE A 151 -39.59 2.64 18.61
N LEU A 152 -39.02 1.83 19.51
CA LEU A 152 -39.77 0.85 20.30
C LEU A 152 -40.70 1.49 21.34
N LEU A 153 -40.43 2.74 21.72
CA LEU A 153 -41.25 3.48 22.69
C LEU A 153 -42.32 4.30 21.97
N SER A 154 -43.50 4.52 22.56
CA SER A 154 -44.50 5.41 21.94
C SER A 154 -44.01 6.86 21.88
N THR A 155 -44.56 7.67 20.98
CA THR A 155 -44.16 9.09 20.81
C THR A 155 -44.31 9.93 22.08
N LYS A 156 -45.25 9.57 22.96
CA LYS A 156 -45.50 10.23 24.25
C LYS A 156 -44.68 9.65 25.42
N HIS A 157 -43.92 8.57 25.21
CA HIS A 157 -43.19 7.91 26.29
C HIS A 157 -42.03 8.80 26.80
N PRO A 158 -41.93 9.12 28.10
CA PRO A 158 -41.01 10.16 28.57
C PRO A 158 -39.52 9.87 28.25
N PRO A 159 -38.99 8.65 28.49
CA PRO A 159 -37.64 8.28 28.06
C PRO A 159 -37.31 8.34 26.57
N ARG A 160 -38.29 8.46 25.65
CA ARG A 160 -38.05 8.34 24.21
C ARG A 160 -37.09 9.39 23.67
N LYS A 161 -37.25 10.65 24.09
CA LYS A 161 -36.38 11.75 23.65
C LYS A 161 -34.95 11.57 24.17
N GLY A 162 -34.80 11.17 25.43
CA GLY A 162 -33.50 10.85 26.02
C GLY A 162 -32.81 9.70 25.30
N LEU A 163 -33.56 8.63 24.98
CA LEU A 163 -33.00 7.48 24.28
C LEU A 163 -32.57 7.82 22.85
N LYS A 164 -33.33 8.68 22.15
CA LYS A 164 -32.94 9.21 20.85
C LYS A 164 -31.60 9.94 20.94
N LYS A 165 -31.50 10.91 21.88
CA LYS A 165 -30.29 11.70 22.09
C LYS A 165 -29.08 10.82 22.42
N ALA A 166 -29.23 9.88 23.35
CA ALA A 166 -28.14 8.97 23.72
C ALA A 166 -27.65 8.10 22.56
N VAL A 167 -28.56 7.62 21.70
CA VAL A 167 -28.19 6.85 20.50
C VAL A 167 -27.41 7.72 19.51
N GLU A 168 -27.83 8.96 19.28
CA GLU A 168 -27.12 9.91 18.41
C GLU A 168 -25.72 10.22 18.96
N GLU A 169 -25.62 10.53 20.25
CA GLU A 169 -24.35 10.79 20.94
C GLU A 169 -23.41 9.56 20.87
N TYR A 170 -23.93 8.36 21.14
CA TYR A 170 -23.14 7.13 21.07
C TYR A 170 -22.57 6.90 19.67
N ILE A 171 -23.38 7.07 18.62
CA ILE A 171 -22.92 6.88 17.23
C ILE A 171 -21.84 7.89 16.87
N ILE A 172 -22.02 9.17 17.24
CA ILE A 172 -21.04 10.24 16.95
C ILE A 172 -19.73 9.99 17.69
N GLN A 173 -19.79 9.63 18.98
CA GLN A 173 -18.60 9.40 19.80
C GLN A 173 -17.78 8.19 19.34
N ASN A 174 -18.43 7.17 18.77
CA ASN A 174 -17.77 5.97 18.25
C ASN A 174 -17.55 6.02 16.72
N ALA A 175 -17.80 7.15 16.08
CA ALA A 175 -17.58 7.30 14.65
C ALA A 175 -16.08 7.25 14.32
N LEU A 176 -15.73 6.48 13.30
CA LEU A 176 -14.37 6.50 12.73
C LEU A 176 -14.17 7.82 11.99
N MET A 177 -13.48 8.76 12.63
CA MET A 177 -13.18 10.06 12.06
C MET A 177 -11.91 10.01 11.22
N ASN A 178 -11.97 10.58 10.03
CA ASN A 178 -10.79 10.71 9.18
C ASN A 178 -9.98 11.93 9.65
N VAL A 179 -9.11 11.72 10.65
CA VAL A 179 -8.24 12.77 11.21
C VAL A 179 -7.00 12.90 10.34
N CYS A 180 -7.02 13.89 9.45
CA CYS A 180 -5.98 14.07 8.44
C CYS A 180 -4.93 15.08 8.88
N SER A 181 -4.52 15.00 10.15
CA SER A 181 -3.58 15.93 10.79
C SER A 181 -2.12 15.52 10.57
N GLU A 182 -1.88 14.24 10.29
CA GLU A 182 -0.53 13.71 10.11
C GLU A 182 0.08 14.13 8.75
N PRO A 183 1.41 14.31 8.70
CA PRO A 183 2.11 14.52 7.44
C PRO A 183 2.10 13.23 6.60
N CYS A 184 2.17 13.40 5.28
CA CYS A 184 2.35 12.27 4.38
C CYS A 184 3.75 11.68 4.58
N ASN A 185 3.84 10.36 4.83
CA ASN A 185 5.13 9.66 4.88
C ASN A 185 5.86 9.72 3.52
N ILE A 186 5.10 9.69 2.42
CA ILE A 186 5.61 9.80 1.04
C ILE A 186 4.66 10.72 0.25
N GLY A 187 5.22 11.65 -0.52
CA GLY A 187 4.46 12.65 -1.29
C GLY A 187 4.16 13.92 -0.51
N ARG A 188 3.28 14.76 -1.06
CA ARG A 188 2.85 16.02 -0.44
C ARG A 188 1.35 15.99 -0.20
N LYS A 189 0.90 16.65 0.86
CA LYS A 189 -0.52 16.82 1.15
C LYS A 189 -1.16 17.72 0.09
N CYS A 190 -2.30 17.30 -0.45
CA CYS A 190 -3.06 18.12 -1.38
C CYS A 190 -3.65 19.37 -0.72
N SER A 191 -3.84 20.43 -1.52
CA SER A 191 -4.48 21.69 -1.11
C SER A 191 -5.98 21.52 -0.81
N ALA A 192 -6.62 22.61 -0.38
CA ALA A 192 -7.92 22.74 0.31
C ALA A 192 -9.09 21.81 -0.10
N ARG A 193 -9.11 21.23 -1.31
CA ARG A 193 -10.15 20.29 -1.78
C ARG A 193 -9.92 18.83 -1.41
N GLY A 194 -8.69 18.42 -1.04
CA GLY A 194 -8.32 17.03 -0.77
C GLY A 194 -7.52 16.88 0.52
N ARG A 195 -8.08 17.32 1.65
CA ARG A 195 -7.39 17.43 2.96
C ARG A 195 -6.73 16.14 3.49
N CYS A 196 -7.09 14.97 2.96
CA CYS A 196 -6.60 13.66 3.40
C CYS A 196 -5.82 12.89 2.33
N ALA A 197 -5.65 13.46 1.14
CA ALA A 197 -4.96 12.80 0.05
C ALA A 197 -3.48 13.20 0.03
N CYS A 198 -2.61 12.20 0.08
CA CYS A 198 -1.21 12.34 -0.26
C CYS A 198 -1.05 12.19 -1.77
N VAL A 199 -0.49 13.20 -2.42
CA VAL A 199 -0.20 13.16 -3.85
C VAL A 199 1.30 13.11 -4.05
N CYS A 200 1.72 12.17 -4.89
CA CYS A 200 3.08 12.10 -5.37
C CYS A 200 3.21 12.77 -6.72
N GLU A 201 4.28 13.55 -6.86
CA GLU A 201 4.69 14.07 -8.15
C GLU A 201 5.20 12.90 -8.99
N SER A 202 4.44 12.56 -10.04
CA SER A 202 4.83 11.49 -10.95
C SER A 202 6.14 11.86 -11.63
N SER A 203 7.10 10.95 -11.58
CA SER A 203 8.39 11.09 -12.25
C SER A 203 8.71 9.82 -13.03
N GLN A 204 9.85 9.79 -13.72
CA GLN A 204 10.28 8.59 -14.43
C GLN A 204 10.44 7.38 -13.49
N ILE A 205 10.72 7.61 -12.21
CA ILE A 205 10.95 6.55 -11.21
C ILE A 205 9.77 6.26 -10.30
N ILE A 206 8.81 7.18 -10.16
CA ILE A 206 7.71 7.08 -9.20
C ILE A 206 6.37 7.29 -9.93
N LYS A 207 5.46 6.33 -9.80
CA LYS A 207 4.07 6.41 -10.29
C LYS A 207 3.21 7.33 -9.40
N SER A 208 2.04 7.70 -9.89
CA SER A 208 1.07 8.58 -9.19
C SER A 208 0.64 8.10 -7.79
N ILE A 209 0.76 6.80 -7.52
CA ILE A 209 0.48 6.18 -6.20
C ILE A 209 1.71 6.10 -5.29
N CYS A 210 2.76 6.90 -5.55
CA CYS A 210 4.00 6.92 -4.77
C CYS A 210 4.83 5.63 -4.83
N CYS A 211 4.53 4.73 -5.76
CA CYS A 211 5.23 3.46 -5.91
C CYS A 211 6.28 3.52 -7.01
N PRO A 212 7.43 2.84 -6.85
CA PRO A 212 8.47 2.83 -7.88
C PRO A 212 7.97 2.17 -9.17
N THR A 213 8.47 2.66 -10.31
CA THR A 213 8.07 2.13 -11.63
C THR A 213 8.65 0.74 -11.91
N ALA A 214 9.84 0.46 -11.37
CA ALA A 214 10.57 -0.80 -11.52
C ALA A 214 11.43 -1.10 -10.28
N LYS A 215 11.93 -2.34 -10.19
CA LYS A 215 12.94 -2.72 -9.19
C LYS A 215 14.29 -2.07 -9.54
N GLY A 216 15.16 -1.91 -8.53
CA GLY A 216 16.53 -1.44 -8.74
C GLY A 216 16.66 0.06 -9.02
N LEU A 217 15.57 0.83 -8.96
CA LEU A 217 15.62 2.29 -9.11
C LEU A 217 16.26 2.94 -7.88
N ALA A 218 17.19 3.86 -8.09
CA ALA A 218 17.85 4.62 -7.04
C ALA A 218 18.18 6.05 -7.51
N THR A 219 18.45 6.94 -6.56
CA THR A 219 19.02 8.27 -6.84
C THR A 219 20.48 8.26 -6.44
N ARG A 220 21.39 8.60 -7.38
CA ARG A 220 22.82 8.68 -7.06
C ARG A 220 23.28 10.12 -6.89
N LYS A 221 23.90 10.38 -5.74
CA LYS A 221 24.74 11.56 -5.49
C LYS A 221 26.17 11.11 -5.18
N VAL A 222 27.14 11.76 -5.78
CA VAL A 222 28.58 11.57 -5.51
C VAL A 222 29.11 12.88 -4.97
N TYR A 223 29.74 12.86 -3.79
CA TYR A 223 30.20 14.05 -3.06
C TYR A 223 31.42 13.70 -2.19
N ASN A 224 32.01 14.70 -1.55
CA ASN A 224 33.18 14.54 -0.66
C ASN A 224 34.37 13.88 -1.39
N LEU A 225 34.61 14.29 -2.64
CA LEU A 225 35.75 13.84 -3.42
C LEU A 225 37.02 14.48 -2.87
N ARG A 226 38.04 13.65 -2.65
CA ARG A 226 39.36 14.09 -2.17
C ARG A 226 40.43 13.10 -2.60
N ALA A 227 41.64 13.59 -2.79
CA ALA A 227 42.81 12.77 -3.04
C ALA A 227 43.92 13.08 -2.01
N LYS A 228 44.92 12.22 -1.93
CA LYS A 228 46.06 12.36 -1.02
C LYS A 228 47.31 11.84 -1.71
N GLY A 229 48.35 12.67 -1.78
CA GLY A 229 49.63 12.33 -2.42
C GLY A 229 49.47 12.04 -3.91
N LEU A 230 48.73 12.89 -4.64
CA LEU A 230 48.80 12.88 -6.09
C LEU A 230 50.21 13.26 -6.56
N TYR A 231 50.61 12.75 -7.71
CA TYR A 231 51.90 13.06 -8.33
C TYR A 231 51.75 12.94 -9.84
N GLY A 232 51.61 14.06 -10.53
CA GLY A 232 51.64 14.14 -11.99
C GLY A 232 52.77 15.04 -12.48
N ASP A 233 52.86 16.25 -11.93
CA ASP A 233 53.95 17.18 -12.20
C ASP A 233 55.31 16.78 -11.60
N VAL A 234 56.39 17.15 -12.31
CA VAL A 234 57.78 16.85 -11.92
C VAL A 234 58.42 17.97 -11.09
N HIS A 235 57.97 19.21 -11.27
CA HIS A 235 58.59 20.40 -10.65
C HIS A 235 57.65 21.18 -9.71
N THR A 236 56.35 20.95 -9.82
CA THR A 236 55.26 21.59 -9.07
C THR A 236 54.40 20.52 -8.39
N GLU A 237 53.46 20.96 -7.55
CA GLU A 237 52.42 20.06 -7.03
C GLU A 237 51.38 19.82 -8.14
N THR A 238 50.65 18.72 -8.04
CA THR A 238 49.72 18.25 -9.09
C THR A 238 48.52 19.21 -9.30
N ASP A 239 48.12 19.46 -10.55
CA ASP A 239 46.90 20.17 -10.95
C ASP A 239 45.70 19.21 -11.08
N GLY A 240 45.21 18.72 -9.94
CA GLY A 240 44.25 17.61 -9.87
C GLY A 240 42.81 17.91 -10.32
N THR A 241 42.25 17.04 -11.14
CA THR A 241 40.82 16.99 -11.50
C THR A 241 40.29 15.55 -11.62
N VAL A 242 39.00 15.35 -11.33
CA VAL A 242 38.36 14.03 -11.32
C VAL A 242 37.17 14.00 -12.27
N SER A 243 37.17 13.03 -13.18
CA SER A 243 36.02 12.66 -14.00
C SER A 243 35.26 11.51 -13.34
N VAL A 244 33.99 11.72 -13.04
CA VAL A 244 33.06 10.72 -12.50
C VAL A 244 32.16 10.23 -13.62
N ILE A 245 32.27 8.94 -13.92
CA ILE A 245 31.65 8.30 -15.08
C ILE A 245 30.68 7.21 -14.63
N TYR A 246 29.51 7.20 -15.24
CA TYR A 246 28.57 6.10 -15.09
C TYR A 246 27.65 6.03 -16.30
N GLU A 247 27.59 4.85 -16.90
CA GLU A 247 26.93 4.66 -18.19
C GLU A 247 27.43 5.70 -19.20
N THR A 248 26.54 6.56 -19.71
CA THR A 248 26.86 7.61 -20.69
C THR A 248 27.09 8.98 -20.04
N GLN A 249 26.90 9.10 -18.72
CA GLN A 249 27.05 10.37 -18.02
C GLN A 249 28.48 10.54 -17.52
N ILE A 250 29.11 11.64 -17.93
CA ILE A 250 30.44 12.07 -17.48
C ILE A 250 30.28 13.42 -16.79
N LYS A 251 30.75 13.53 -15.55
CA LYS A 251 30.77 14.78 -14.77
C LYS A 251 32.17 15.01 -14.24
N ARG A 252 32.75 16.19 -14.49
CA ARG A 252 34.13 16.53 -14.10
C ARG A 252 34.14 17.62 -13.04
N THR A 253 35.05 17.52 -12.08
CA THR A 253 35.29 18.58 -11.10
C THR A 253 36.04 19.74 -11.73
N GLN A 254 36.04 20.89 -11.07
CA GLN A 254 37.04 21.91 -11.34
C GLN A 254 38.44 21.36 -11.06
N THR A 255 39.43 21.93 -11.74
CA THR A 255 40.83 21.69 -11.45
C THR A 255 41.21 22.46 -10.18
N ILE A 256 41.91 21.80 -9.26
CA ILE A 256 42.56 22.46 -8.13
C ILE A 256 44.06 22.41 -8.40
N ASN A 257 44.65 23.58 -8.61
CA ASN A 257 46.03 23.71 -9.03
C ASN A 257 47.00 23.63 -7.85
N ASP A 258 48.24 23.22 -8.12
CA ASP A 258 49.36 23.16 -7.18
C ASP A 258 48.96 22.53 -5.82
N ASN A 259 48.36 21.34 -5.85
CA ASN A 259 47.91 20.67 -4.62
C ASN A 259 47.91 19.14 -4.74
N ASP A 260 48.83 18.47 -4.05
CA ASP A 260 48.89 16.99 -4.04
C ASP A 260 47.79 16.33 -3.18
N ASN A 261 47.02 17.11 -2.41
CA ASN A 261 45.99 16.63 -1.48
C ASN A 261 44.65 17.36 -1.65
N PRO A 262 44.10 17.43 -2.89
CA PRO A 262 42.96 18.26 -3.21
C PRO A 262 41.66 17.74 -2.58
N ARG A 263 40.74 18.68 -2.31
CA ARG A 263 39.36 18.41 -1.85
C ARG A 263 38.38 19.18 -2.72
N TRP A 264 37.58 18.47 -3.50
CA TRP A 264 36.62 19.07 -4.44
C TRP A 264 35.26 19.25 -3.76
N PRO A 265 34.69 20.48 -3.71
CA PRO A 265 33.40 20.75 -3.06
C PRO A 265 32.19 20.26 -3.86
N GLU A 266 32.37 19.86 -5.11
CA GLU A 266 31.31 19.48 -6.02
C GLU A 266 30.52 18.27 -5.52
N THR A 267 29.21 18.36 -5.73
CA THR A 267 28.29 17.23 -5.57
C THR A 267 27.66 16.94 -6.92
N PHE A 268 27.90 15.74 -7.44
CA PHE A 268 27.36 15.29 -8.71
C PHE A 268 26.08 14.49 -8.49
N GLU A 269 24.96 15.04 -8.94
CA GLU A 269 23.70 14.32 -9.06
C GLU A 269 23.60 13.71 -10.45
N PHE A 270 23.43 12.39 -10.51
CA PHE A 270 23.22 11.65 -11.77
C PHE A 270 21.75 11.33 -12.02
N GLY A 271 20.87 11.86 -11.17
CA GLY A 271 19.44 11.69 -11.26
C GLY A 271 18.99 10.26 -10.92
N PRO A 272 17.80 9.86 -11.38
CA PRO A 272 17.33 8.49 -11.26
C PRO A 272 18.17 7.53 -12.10
N ILE A 273 18.64 6.46 -11.49
CA ILE A 273 19.38 5.39 -12.15
C ILE A 273 18.70 4.05 -11.89
N GLU A 274 18.91 3.09 -12.78
CA GLU A 274 18.65 1.68 -12.51
C GLU A 274 19.98 1.01 -12.11
N ILE A 275 20.01 0.44 -10.91
CA ILE A 275 21.16 -0.32 -10.44
C ILE A 275 21.17 -1.66 -11.18
N ARG A 276 22.14 -1.80 -12.08
CA ARG A 276 22.41 -3.04 -12.81
C ARG A 276 23.81 -3.51 -12.45
N MET A 277 24.00 -4.81 -12.29
CA MET A 277 25.32 -5.39 -11.96
C MET A 277 26.39 -5.09 -13.02
N ALA A 278 25.99 -4.80 -14.26
CA ALA A 278 26.91 -4.45 -15.34
C ALA A 278 27.43 -3.00 -15.25
N ASN A 279 26.74 -2.11 -14.53
CA ASN A 279 27.06 -0.69 -14.51
C ASN A 279 27.97 -0.38 -13.33
N LYS A 280 29.17 0.13 -13.63
CA LYS A 280 30.15 0.54 -12.63
C LYS A 280 30.23 2.06 -12.55
N LEU A 281 30.42 2.56 -11.33
CA LEU A 281 30.80 3.95 -11.10
C LEU A 281 32.32 4.05 -11.20
N THR A 282 32.80 4.78 -12.20
CA THR A 282 34.23 4.93 -12.47
C THR A 282 34.69 6.34 -12.13
N PHE A 283 35.87 6.42 -11.52
CA PHE A 283 36.57 7.66 -11.23
C PHE A 283 37.87 7.64 -11.99
N GLU A 284 38.10 8.67 -12.80
CA GLU A 284 39.36 8.88 -13.51
C GLU A 284 39.97 10.18 -13.00
N VAL A 285 41.24 10.12 -12.60
CA VAL A 285 41.99 11.24 -12.05
C VAL A 285 43.00 11.70 -13.08
N TYR A 286 43.05 13.00 -13.29
CA TYR A 286 43.95 13.64 -14.24
C TYR A 286 44.75 14.76 -13.57
N ASP A 287 45.96 14.96 -14.06
CA ASP A 287 46.72 16.20 -13.93
C ASP A 287 46.38 17.11 -15.10
N ALA A 288 46.34 18.42 -14.90
CA ALA A 288 45.79 19.36 -15.88
C ALA A 288 46.74 20.50 -16.23
N ASP A 289 47.79 20.20 -17.00
CA ASP A 289 48.83 21.18 -17.37
C ASP A 289 48.33 22.32 -18.27
N SER A 290 47.24 22.13 -19.03
CA SER A 290 46.62 23.20 -19.83
C SER A 290 45.15 22.90 -20.16
N SER A 291 44.43 23.85 -20.77
CA SER A 291 43.02 23.64 -21.17
C SER A 291 42.82 22.48 -22.16
N TRP A 292 43.88 21.96 -22.78
CA TRP A 292 43.84 20.92 -23.83
C TRP A 292 44.75 19.73 -23.57
N ASN A 293 45.65 19.80 -22.58
CA ASN A 293 46.49 18.69 -22.16
C ASN A 293 46.13 18.30 -20.74
N SER A 294 45.83 17.02 -20.51
CA SER A 294 45.63 16.49 -19.18
C SER A 294 46.19 15.09 -19.12
N ASP A 295 47.16 14.88 -18.23
CA ASP A 295 47.83 13.61 -18.05
C ASP A 295 46.99 12.69 -17.15
N PHE A 296 46.83 11.44 -17.56
CA PHE A 296 46.03 10.48 -16.80
C PHE A 296 46.85 9.91 -15.63
N LEU A 297 46.37 10.13 -14.41
CA LEU A 297 47.03 9.68 -13.18
C LEU A 297 46.54 8.32 -12.69
N GLY A 298 45.27 7.98 -12.97
CA GLY A 298 44.74 6.69 -12.59
C GLY A 298 43.22 6.58 -12.66
N SER A 299 42.72 5.35 -12.55
CA SER A 299 41.29 5.06 -12.56
C SER A 299 40.92 3.96 -11.57
N CYS A 300 39.71 4.07 -11.01
CA CYS A 300 39.10 3.00 -10.24
C CYS A 300 37.59 2.90 -10.51
N SER A 301 37.04 1.69 -10.39
CA SER A 301 35.64 1.41 -10.66
C SER A 301 34.99 0.61 -9.53
N PHE A 302 33.76 0.96 -9.19
CA PHE A 302 33.01 0.34 -8.09
C PHE A 302 31.63 -0.15 -8.54
N ASP A 303 31.24 -1.31 -8.03
CA ASP A 303 29.86 -1.78 -8.12
C ASP A 303 28.99 -0.97 -7.14
N LEU A 304 27.85 -0.50 -7.62
CA LEU A 304 26.92 0.24 -6.78
C LEU A 304 26.17 -0.71 -5.85
N LYS A 305 26.11 -0.35 -4.57
CA LYS A 305 25.26 -0.97 -3.56
C LYS A 305 24.39 0.11 -2.92
N SER A 306 23.25 -0.29 -2.36
CA SER A 306 22.44 0.65 -1.57
C SER A 306 23.29 1.21 -0.43
N GLY A 307 23.26 2.52 -0.25
CA GLY A 307 23.78 3.17 0.95
C GLY A 307 22.94 2.81 2.17
N VAL A 308 23.53 2.95 3.36
CA VAL A 308 22.85 2.88 4.67
C VAL A 308 22.35 4.27 5.04
#